data_AF-A0A1H8HK42-F1
#
_entry.id   AF-A0A1H8HK42-F1
#
_cell.length_a   1.000
_cell.length_b   1.000
_cell.length_c   1.000
_cell.angle_alpha   90.00
_cell.angle_beta   90.00
_cell.angle_gamma   90.00
#
_symmetry.space_group_name_H-M   'P 1'
#
loop_
_entity.id
_entity.type
_entity.pdbx_description
1 polymer ?
#
loop_
_entity_poly.entity_id
_entity_poly.type
_entity_poly.pdbx_seq_one_letter_code
_entity_poly.pdbx_strand_id
1 'polypeptide(L)' 'MKLTPDQRIWVSKVLAAISAVETAPSEADLADAPVLDCWRPLISHRGDLILWGMVSGHPRLGSNQITTLQLIAVNAARG' A
#
# COMPACT_ATOMS: atom_id res chain seq x y z
N MET A 1 -2.92 -26.40 -12.36
CA MET A 1 -1.52 -26.08 -11.98
C MET A 1 -1.46 -25.95 -10.45
N LYS A 2 -0.54 -26.60 -9.74
CA LYS A 2 -0.42 -26.46 -8.27
C LYS A 2 0.52 -25.29 -7.95
N LEU A 3 0.07 -24.35 -7.14
CA LEU A 3 0.90 -23.24 -6.65
C LEU A 3 1.97 -23.76 -5.68
N THR A 4 3.19 -23.22 -5.81
CA THR A 4 4.28 -23.42 -4.83
C THR A 4 3.93 -22.76 -3.49
N PRO A 5 4.61 -23.14 -2.38
CA PRO A 5 4.38 -22.51 -1.08
C PRO A 5 4.53 -20.98 -1.11
N ASP A 6 5.58 -20.46 -1.76
CA ASP A 6 5.82 -19.03 -1.88
C ASP A 6 4.72 -18.32 -2.67
N GLN A 7 4.27 -18.95 -3.76
CA GLN A 7 3.16 -18.43 -4.56
C GLN A 7 1.86 -18.37 -3.75
N ARG A 8 1.58 -19.36 -2.90
CA ARG A 8 0.40 -19.34 -2.02
C ARG A 8 0.48 -18.21 -1.01
N ILE A 9 1.63 -18.03 -0.35
CA ILE A 9 1.84 -16.93 0.61
C ILE A 9 1.63 -15.58 -0.08
N TRP A 10 2.18 -15.40 -1.28
CA TRP A 10 2.02 -14.18 -2.05
C TRP A 10 0.55 -13.96 -2.43
N VAL A 11 -0.15 -14.96 -2.98
CA VAL A 11 -1.57 -14.87 -3.33
C VAL A 11 -2.42 -14.51 -2.10
N SER A 12 -2.18 -15.15 -0.95
CA SER A 12 -2.90 -14.83 0.29
C SER A 12 -2.69 -13.38 0.74
N LYS A 13 -1.47 -12.85 0.62
CA LYS A 13 -1.18 -11.44 0.92
C LYS A 13 -1.92 -10.49 -0.02
N VAL A 14 -1.94 -10.81 -1.32
CA VAL A 14 -2.64 -10.00 -2.34
C VAL A 14 -4.15 -10.01 -2.09
N LEU A 15 -4.74 -11.17 -1.81
CA LEU A 15 -6.18 -11.27 -1.51
C LEU A 15 -6.56 -10.51 -0.24
N ALA A 16 -5.74 -10.57 0.81
CA ALA A 16 -5.97 -9.80 2.03
C ALA A 16 -5.92 -8.29 1.77
N ALA A 17 -4.96 -7.83 0.96
CA ALA A 17 -4.86 -6.43 0.59
C ALA A 17 -6.04 -5.95 -0.27
N ILE A 18 -6.53 -6.77 -1.21
CA ILE A 18 -7.74 -6.46 -1.99
C ILE A 18 -8.96 -6.32 -1.07
N SER A 19 -9.18 -7.30 -0.18
CA SER A 19 -10.30 -7.27 0.75
C SER A 19 -10.25 -6.06 1.70
N ALA A 20 -9.06 -5.67 2.15
CA ALA A 20 -8.89 -4.47 2.96
C ALA A 20 -9.26 -3.18 2.20
N VAL A 21 -8.93 -3.09 0.91
CA VAL A 21 -9.30 -1.94 0.07
C VAL A 21 -10.80 -1.93 -0.20
N GLU A 22 -11.41 -3.07 -0.48
CA GLU A 22 -12.87 -3.19 -0.72
C GLU A 22 -13.70 -2.81 0.51
N THR A 23 -13.20 -3.09 1.71
CA THR A 23 -13.88 -2.76 2.97
C THR A 23 -13.82 -1.26 3.29
N ALA A 24 -12.91 -0.52 2.63
CA ALA A 24 -12.51 0.84 2.94
C ALA A 24 -11.99 1.02 4.40
N PRO A 25 -11.11 2.01 4.66
CA PRO A 25 -10.71 2.35 6.02
C PRO A 25 -11.91 2.88 6.83
N SER A 26 -11.96 2.55 8.12
CA SER A 26 -12.96 3.12 9.03
C SER A 26 -12.69 4.59 9.32
N GLU A 27 -13.65 5.30 9.91
CA GLU A 27 -13.43 6.71 10.33
C GLU A 27 -12.26 6.84 11.31
N ALA A 28 -12.06 5.85 12.19
CA ALA A 28 -10.92 5.84 13.11
C ALA A 28 -9.60 5.66 12.35
N ASP A 29 -9.57 4.76 11.36
CA ASP A 29 -8.38 4.56 10.52
C ASP A 29 -8.04 5.83 9.72
N LEU A 30 -9.05 6.61 9.30
CA LEU A 30 -8.86 7.89 8.62
C LEU A 30 -8.39 9.00 9.58
N ALA A 31 -8.87 9.01 10.82
CA ALA A 31 -8.45 9.97 11.84
C ALA A 31 -6.97 9.79 12.23
N ASP A 32 -6.51 8.53 12.29
CA ASP A 32 -5.12 8.18 12.56
C ASP A 32 -4.24 8.13 11.30
N ALA A 33 -4.83 8.36 10.12
CA ALA A 33 -4.10 8.30 8.86
C ALA A 33 -3.06 9.43 8.80
N PRO A 34 -1.82 9.13 8.38
CA PRO A 34 -0.83 10.16 8.20
C PRO A 34 -1.15 11.04 7.00
N VAL A 35 -0.68 12.28 7.04
CA VAL A 35 -0.77 13.18 5.88
C VAL A 35 0.24 12.76 4.83
N LEU A 36 -0.23 12.61 3.60
CA LEU A 36 0.54 12.17 2.44
C LEU A 36 0.71 13.33 1.45
N ASP A 37 1.94 13.84 1.30
CA ASP A 37 2.26 14.95 0.39
C ASP A 37 3.16 14.55 -0.78
N CYS A 38 2.84 15.07 -1.98
CA CYS A 38 3.60 14.89 -3.22
C CYS A 38 3.87 13.43 -3.61
N TRP A 39 2.91 12.53 -3.34
CA TRP A 39 3.05 11.10 -3.63
C TRP A 39 3.01 10.83 -5.13
N ARG A 40 4.02 10.11 -5.62
CA ARG A 40 4.15 9.76 -7.04
C ARG A 40 4.57 8.30 -7.24
N PRO A 41 4.05 7.63 -8.28
CA PRO A 41 4.52 6.30 -8.65
C PRO A 41 5.93 6.40 -9.23
N LEU A 42 6.82 5.52 -8.78
CA LEU A 42 8.19 5.38 -9.29
C LEU A 42 8.51 3.89 -9.49
N ILE A 43 9.54 3.61 -10.29
CA ILE A 43 10.12 2.27 -10.40
C ILE A 43 11.40 2.24 -9.56
N SER A 44 11.51 1.26 -8.68
CA SER A 44 12.70 1.04 -7.84
C SER A 44 13.91 0.60 -8.68
N HIS A 45 15.11 0.65 -8.12
CA HIS A 45 16.32 0.10 -8.75
C HIS A 45 16.22 -1.41 -9.06
N ARG A 46 15.25 -2.11 -8.47
CA ARG A 46 14.98 -3.54 -8.69
C ARG A 46 13.84 -3.80 -9.69
N GLY A 47 13.24 -2.75 -10.24
CA GLY A 47 12.12 -2.86 -11.18
C GLY A 47 10.73 -2.91 -10.53
N ASP A 48 10.64 -2.72 -9.21
CA ASP A 48 9.36 -2.74 -8.50
C ASP A 48 8.63 -1.40 -8.62
N LEU A 49 7.32 -1.42 -8.87
CA LEU A 49 6.48 -0.24 -8.74
C LEU A 49 6.31 0.12 -7.25
N ILE A 50 6.67 1.36 -6.91
CA ILE A 50 6.59 1.93 -5.56
C ILE A 50 5.85 3.27 -5.60
N LEU A 51 5.32 3.72 -4.46
CA LEU A 51 5.02 5.13 -4.25
C LEU A 51 6.10 5.77 -3.39
N TRP A 52 6.42 7.02 -3.70
CA TRP A 52 7.38 7.82 -2.96
C TRP A 52 6.82 9.21 -2.72
N GLY A 53 6.97 9.71 -1.50
CA GLY A 53 6.45 11.00 -1.07
C GLY A 53 6.80 11.30 0.38
N MET A 54 6.20 12.36 0.91
CA MET A 54 6.35 12.77 2.31
C MET A 54 5.21 12.21 3.17
N VAL A 55 5.57 11.70 4.34
CA VAL A 55 4.61 11.32 5.40
C VAL A 55 4.81 12.25 6.58
N SER A 56 3.73 12.81 7.11
CA SER A 56 3.74 13.51 8.38
C SER A 56 2.56 13.08 9.27
N GLY A 57 2.67 13.34 10.58
CA GLY A 57 1.62 12.98 11.54
C GLY A 57 1.55 11.51 11.93
N HIS A 58 2.40 10.63 11.38
CA HIS A 58 2.37 9.21 11.74
C HIS A 58 3.00 8.95 13.12
N PRO A 59 2.28 8.33 14.09
CA PRO A 59 2.76 8.19 15.46
C PRO A 59 4.03 7.34 15.58
N ARG A 60 4.30 6.46 14.61
CA ARG A 60 5.49 5.58 14.60
C ARG A 60 6.60 6.01 13.65
N LEU A 61 6.28 6.81 12.63
CA LEU A 61 7.24 7.15 11.56
C LEU A 61 7.72 8.60 11.64
N GLY A 62 7.02 9.43 12.42
CA GLY A 62 7.28 10.86 12.51
C GLY A 62 7.01 11.56 11.17
N SER A 63 7.75 12.64 10.91
CA SER A 63 7.72 13.33 9.61
C SER A 63 8.97 12.97 8.82
N ASN A 64 8.83 12.16 7.78
CA ASN A 64 9.95 11.58 7.03
C ASN A 64 9.56 11.20 5.59
N GLN A 65 10.57 11.06 4.73
CA GLN A 65 10.42 10.37 3.45
C GLN A 65 10.39 8.86 3.69
N ILE A 66 9.37 8.19 3.15
CA ILE A 66 9.30 6.73 3.16
C ILE A 66 9.12 6.18 1.76
N THR A 67 9.58 4.94 1.56
CA THR A 67 9.23 4.12 0.40
C THR A 67 8.34 3.00 0.89
N THR A 68 7.13 2.90 0.36
CA THR A 68 6.25 1.77 0.68
C THR A 68 6.59 0.58 -0.21
N LEU A 69 6.49 -0.64 0.32
CA LEU A 69 6.52 -1.86 -0.49
C LEU A 69 5.26 -1.92 -1.39
N GLN A 70 5.30 -2.81 -2.40
CA GLN A 70 4.25 -3.05 -3.42
C GLN A 70 2.85 -2.59 -2.98
N LEU A 71 2.37 -1.55 -3.63
CA LEU A 71 1.02 -1.05 -3.44
C LEU A 71 0.10 -1.68 -4.48
N ILE A 72 -1.02 -2.20 -4.01
CA ILE A 72 -2.15 -2.53 -4.87
C ILE A 72 -2.99 -1.26 -4.95
N ALA A 73 -2.81 -0.50 -6.03
CA ALA A 73 -3.70 0.61 -6.34
C ALA A 73 -4.98 0.06 -6.97
N VAL A 74 -6.10 0.17 -6.26
CA VAL A 74 -7.43 -0.15 -6.82
C VAL A 74 -8.00 1.12 -7.41
N ASN A 75 -8.33 1.09 -8.69
CA ASN A 75 -9.02 2.18 -9.36
C ASN A 75 -10.52 2.01 -9.12
N ALA A 76 -11.08 2.75 -8.16
CA ALA A 76 -12.50 2.70 -7.82
C ALA A 76 -13.44 3.02 -9.01
N ALA A 77 -12.96 3.72 -10.05
CA ALA A 77 -13.73 3.96 -11.27
C ALA A 77 -13.72 2.78 -12.26
N ARG A 78 -13.00 1.69 -11.96
CA ARG A 78 -12.86 0.50 -12.82
C ARG A 78 -13.16 -0.84 -12.11
N GLY A 79 -13.64 -0.83 -10.87
CA GLY A 79 -14.06 -2.04 -10.13
C GLY A 79 -13.96 -1.86 -8.63
#